data_AF-A0ABD1DI27-F1
#
_entry.id   AF-A0ABD1DI27-F1
#
_cell.length_a   1.000
_cell.length_b   1.000
_cell.length_c   1.000
_cell.angle_alpha   90.00
_cell.angle_beta   90.00
_cell.angle_gamma   90.00
#
_symmetry.space_group_name_H-M   'P 1'
#
loop_
_entity.id
_entity.type
_entity.pdbx_description
1 polymer ?
#
loop_
_entity_poly.entity_id
_entity_poly.type
_entity_poly.pdbx_seq_one_letter_code
_entity_poly.pdbx_strand_id
1 'polypeptide(L)'
;MAQDAACTTPDRKPGLCVEISRCQNIYSIVSSPNPNPVYDKYIRAIACTVPGEARSVCCRPSEVVAKPTTTTTPVVPVIRVDQEDKLALLPEECGKTTADRISRGNVTKVFDHPWMVLLQYRHKGAVIGGCGGSLINERYVLTAAHCIRTRTSLQL
;
A
#
# COMPACT_ATOMS: atom_id res chain seq x y z
N MET A 1 -3.59 4.12 30.87
CA MET A 1 -2.51 3.18 30.50
C MET A 1 -3.14 1.80 30.43
N ALA A 2 -3.56 1.33 29.26
CA ALA A 2 -4.05 -0.03 29.10
C ALA A 2 -2.87 -0.88 28.64
N GLN A 3 -2.32 -1.71 29.52
CA GLN A 3 -1.29 -2.69 29.17
C GLN A 3 -1.97 -3.86 28.46
N ASP A 4 -1.47 -4.20 27.27
CA ASP A 4 -1.92 -5.39 26.52
C ASP A 4 -1.63 -6.64 27.39
N ALA A 5 -2.66 -7.44 27.68
CA ALA A 5 -2.51 -8.62 28.53
C ALA A 5 -1.90 -9.80 27.75
N ALA A 6 -1.01 -10.58 28.37
CA ALA A 6 -0.50 -11.79 27.76
C ALA A 6 -1.60 -12.85 27.61
N CYS A 7 -1.61 -13.56 26.49
CA CYS A 7 -2.57 -14.63 26.19
C CYS A 7 -1.86 -15.77 25.44
N THR A 8 -2.54 -16.90 25.26
CA THR A 8 -1.99 -18.07 24.54
C THR A 8 -2.93 -18.45 23.40
N THR A 9 -2.41 -18.58 22.18
CA THR A 9 -3.21 -19.01 21.02
C THR A 9 -3.61 -20.49 21.13
N PRO A 10 -4.62 -20.97 20.36
CA PRO A 10 -4.98 -22.39 20.30
C PRO A 10 -3.80 -23.32 19.96
N ASP A 11 -2.84 -22.83 19.20
CA ASP A 11 -1.58 -23.53 18.87
C ASP A 11 -0.55 -23.53 20.02
N ARG A 12 -0.94 -23.12 21.23
CA ARG A 12 -0.09 -22.97 22.43
C ARG A 12 1.08 -21.99 22.27
N LYS A 13 0.95 -21.00 21.38
CA LYS A 13 1.97 -19.95 21.20
C LYS A 13 1.65 -18.72 22.06
N PRO A 14 2.67 -18.03 22.61
CA PRO A 14 2.45 -16.80 23.35
C PRO A 14 1.91 -15.69 22.43
N GLY A 15 0.99 -14.89 22.96
CA GLY A 15 0.30 -13.82 22.27
C GLY A 15 0.00 -12.64 23.19
N LEU A 16 -0.50 -11.57 22.59
CA LEU A 16 -0.99 -10.37 23.25
C LEU A 16 -2.47 -10.21 22.95
N CYS A 17 -3.26 -10.03 24.00
CA CYS A 17 -4.66 -9.72 23.89
C CYS A 17 -4.81 -8.25 23.49
N VAL A 18 -5.24 -8.02 22.26
CA VAL A 18 -5.36 -6.69 21.66
C VAL A 18 -6.72 -6.53 20.99
N GLU A 19 -7.13 -5.28 20.76
CA GLU A 19 -8.30 -4.96 19.96
C GLU A 19 -8.23 -5.65 18.58
N ILE A 20 -9.38 -6.11 18.08
CA ILE A 20 -9.44 -6.86 16.82
C ILE A 20 -8.86 -6.07 15.62
N SER A 21 -8.95 -4.73 15.65
CA SER A 21 -8.37 -3.82 14.66
C SER A 21 -6.83 -3.81 14.65
N ARG A 22 -6.20 -4.12 15.79
CA ARG A 22 -4.74 -4.12 15.95
C ARG A 22 -4.08 -5.43 15.56
N CYS A 23 -4.85 -6.48 15.30
CA CYS A 23 -4.33 -7.77 14.88
C CYS A 23 -4.47 -7.92 13.36
N GLN A 24 -3.41 -7.61 12.59
CA GLN A 24 -3.48 -7.44 11.14
C GLN A 24 -4.10 -8.64 10.41
N ASN A 25 -3.66 -9.87 10.75
CA ASN A 25 -4.15 -11.10 10.13
C ASN A 25 -5.60 -11.44 10.45
N ILE A 26 -6.11 -11.04 11.62
CA ILE A 26 -7.50 -11.31 12.00
C ILE A 26 -8.40 -10.20 11.44
N TYR A 27 -7.93 -8.96 11.50
CA TYR A 27 -8.62 -7.80 10.97
C TYR A 27 -8.94 -7.97 9.48
N SER A 28 -7.97 -8.41 8.67
CA SER A 28 -8.16 -8.64 7.23
C SER A 28 -9.24 -9.69 6.89
N ILE A 29 -9.52 -10.62 7.82
CA ILE A 29 -10.56 -11.64 7.64
C ILE A 29 -11.93 -11.08 8.05
N VAL A 30 -12.01 -10.38 9.19
CA VAL A 30 -13.29 -9.87 9.71
C VAL A 30 -13.75 -8.58 9.05
N SER A 31 -12.85 -7.82 8.42
CA SER A 31 -13.16 -6.60 7.66
C SER A 31 -13.51 -6.89 6.20
N SER A 32 -13.37 -8.14 5.74
CA SER A 32 -13.74 -8.54 4.38
C SER A 32 -15.25 -8.36 4.15
N PRO A 33 -15.70 -7.87 2.98
CA PRO A 33 -17.12 -7.78 2.63
C PRO A 33 -17.84 -9.14 2.65
N ASN A 34 -17.10 -10.21 2.37
CA ASN A 34 -17.58 -11.60 2.41
C ASN A 34 -16.65 -12.42 3.31
N PRO A 35 -16.83 -12.36 4.64
CA PRO A 35 -15.99 -13.11 5.56
C PRO A 35 -16.24 -14.61 5.39
N ASN A 36 -15.16 -15.40 5.34
CA ASN A 36 -15.26 -16.84 5.16
C ASN A 36 -15.68 -17.50 6.50
N PRO A 37 -16.85 -18.17 6.59
CA PRO A 37 -17.40 -18.72 7.83
C PRO A 37 -16.54 -19.84 8.44
N VAL A 38 -15.60 -20.40 7.67
CA VAL A 38 -14.63 -21.39 8.15
C VAL A 38 -13.82 -20.85 9.33
N TYR A 39 -13.53 -19.54 9.35
CA TYR A 39 -12.69 -18.93 10.38
C TYR A 39 -13.45 -18.57 11.66
N ASP A 40 -14.78 -18.63 11.68
CA ASP A 40 -15.59 -18.23 12.84
C ASP A 40 -15.24 -19.02 14.10
N LYS A 41 -15.03 -20.34 13.93
CA LYS A 41 -14.64 -21.22 15.03
C LYS A 41 -13.27 -20.86 15.59
N TYR A 42 -12.33 -20.48 14.71
CA TYR A 42 -10.98 -20.08 15.10
C TYR A 42 -10.99 -18.71 15.79
N ILE A 43 -11.69 -17.71 15.23
CA ILE A 43 -11.80 -16.35 15.77
C ILE A 43 -12.41 -16.37 17.18
N ARG A 44 -13.43 -17.21 17.41
CA ARG A 44 -14.02 -17.41 18.75
C ARG A 44 -13.03 -18.07 19.72
N ALA A 45 -12.20 -18.98 19.25
CA ALA A 45 -11.22 -19.69 20.08
C ALA A 45 -10.03 -18.80 20.52
N ILE A 46 -9.76 -17.71 19.80
CA ILE A 46 -8.74 -16.71 20.15
C ILE A 46 -9.34 -15.48 20.86
N ALA A 47 -10.65 -15.45 21.13
CA ALA A 47 -11.27 -14.31 21.79
C ALA A 47 -10.70 -14.11 23.20
N CYS A 48 -10.46 -12.85 23.57
CA CYS A 48 -9.97 -12.47 24.89
C CYS A 48 -10.60 -11.14 25.31
N THR A 49 -10.39 -10.73 26.56
CA THR A 49 -11.03 -9.52 27.12
C THR A 49 -9.97 -8.52 27.55
N VAL A 50 -10.03 -7.30 27.03
CA VAL A 50 -9.29 -6.15 27.56
C VAL A 50 -10.25 -5.14 28.20
N PRO A 51 -9.84 -4.40 29.23
CA PRO A 51 -10.71 -3.42 29.89
C PRO A 51 -11.09 -2.29 28.92
N GLY A 52 -12.39 -2.08 28.72
CA GLY A 52 -12.92 -0.97 27.93
C GLY A 52 -13.05 -1.21 26.43
N GLU A 53 -12.85 -2.45 25.94
CA GLU A 53 -12.99 -2.79 24.53
C GLU A 53 -14.00 -3.93 24.32
N ALA A 54 -14.84 -3.80 23.31
CA ALA A 54 -15.93 -4.74 23.07
C ALA A 54 -15.48 -5.98 22.29
N ARG A 55 -14.41 -5.88 21.48
CA ARG A 55 -13.94 -6.96 20.61
C ARG A 55 -12.41 -7.06 20.62
N SER A 56 -11.89 -8.10 21.28
CA SER A 56 -10.46 -8.33 21.39
C SER A 56 -10.09 -9.78 21.12
N VAL A 57 -8.90 -9.98 20.58
CA VAL A 57 -8.38 -11.28 20.16
C VAL A 57 -6.93 -11.46 20.60
N CYS A 58 -6.57 -12.71 20.87
CA CYS A 58 -5.22 -13.11 21.16
C CYS A 58 -4.39 -13.13 19.89
N CYS A 59 -3.53 -12.12 19.72
CA CYS A 59 -2.74 -11.90 18.53
C CYS A 59 -1.28 -12.28 18.78
N ARG A 60 -0.59 -12.79 17.76
CA ARG A 60 0.87 -13.02 17.86
C ARG A 60 1.58 -11.66 17.88
N PRO A 61 2.63 -11.46 18.69
CA PRO A 61 3.28 -10.15 18.81
C PRO A 61 3.81 -9.58 17.48
N SER A 62 4.20 -10.45 16.53
CA SER A 62 4.62 -10.05 15.18
C SER A 62 3.50 -9.46 14.32
N GLU A 63 2.24 -9.70 14.68
CA GLU A 63 1.04 -9.29 13.94
C GLU A 63 0.29 -8.15 14.62
N VAL A 64 0.80 -7.69 15.77
CA VAL A 64 0.22 -6.59 16.54
C VAL A 64 0.75 -5.29 15.97
N VAL A 65 -0.15 -4.48 15.43
CA VAL A 65 0.14 -3.10 15.05
C VAL A 65 0.12 -2.23 16.31
N ALA A 66 1.14 -1.39 16.47
CA ALA A 66 1.18 -0.42 17.56
C ALA A 66 -0.03 0.51 17.48
N LYS A 67 -0.71 0.74 18.60
CA LYS A 67 -1.76 1.76 18.67
C LYS A 67 -1.15 3.10 18.24
N PRO A 68 -1.80 3.92 17.39
CA PRO A 68 -1.35 5.26 17.13
C PRO A 68 -1.41 6.05 18.44
N THR A 69 -0.29 6.12 19.15
CA THR A 69 -0.15 6.93 20.34
C THR A 69 -0.14 8.38 19.89
N THR A 70 -1.18 9.14 20.24
CA THR A 70 -1.17 10.59 20.26
C THR A 70 -0.18 11.05 21.33
N THR A 71 1.11 10.90 21.06
CA THR A 71 2.17 11.51 21.86
C THR A 71 2.28 12.95 21.38
N THR A 72 1.92 13.89 22.25
CA THR A 72 2.12 15.33 22.11
C THR A 72 3.62 15.65 22.11
N THR A 73 4.30 15.30 21.04
CA THR A 73 5.62 15.82 20.68
C THR A 73 5.36 16.89 19.62
N PRO A 74 6.09 18.02 19.55
CA PRO A 74 5.96 18.99 18.46
C PRO A 74 6.45 18.34 17.15
N VAL A 75 5.55 17.57 16.55
CA VAL A 75 5.67 17.00 15.23
C VAL A 75 5.41 18.16 14.28
N VAL A 76 6.46 18.58 13.58
CA VAL A 76 6.35 19.27 12.28
C VAL A 76 5.16 18.67 11.54
N PRO A 77 4.19 19.44 11.04
CA PRO A 77 2.95 18.88 10.51
C PRO A 77 3.26 17.96 9.34
N VAL A 78 3.35 16.65 9.61
CA VAL A 78 3.25 15.63 8.59
C VAL A 78 1.78 15.60 8.24
N ILE A 79 1.45 16.27 7.13
CA ILE A 79 0.12 16.22 6.53
C ILE A 79 -0.17 14.74 6.26
N ARG A 80 -0.96 14.10 7.11
CA ARG A 80 -1.62 12.83 6.80
C ARG A 80 -2.73 13.16 5.81
N VAL A 81 -2.34 13.33 4.55
CA VAL A 81 -3.26 13.18 3.43
C VAL A 81 -3.71 11.74 3.47
N ASP A 82 -5.02 11.49 3.44
CA ASP A 82 -5.64 10.17 3.43
C ASP A 82 -4.94 9.27 2.39
N GLN A 83 -3.99 8.45 2.87
CA GLN A 83 -3.07 7.71 2.01
C GLN A 83 -3.76 6.48 1.40
N GLU A 84 -4.86 6.02 1.99
CA GLU A 84 -5.68 4.93 1.48
C GLU A 84 -6.37 5.30 0.15
N ASP A 85 -6.79 6.55 -0.04
CA ASP A 85 -7.52 7.00 -1.23
C ASP A 85 -6.65 7.03 -2.50
N LYS A 86 -5.36 7.32 -2.36
CA LYS A 86 -4.45 7.40 -3.52
C LYS A 86 -3.94 6.04 -3.97
N LEU A 87 -3.79 5.09 -3.05
CA LEU A 87 -3.45 3.72 -3.43
C LEU A 87 -4.60 3.06 -4.22
N ALA A 88 -5.85 3.43 -3.94
CA ALA A 88 -7.00 2.99 -4.72
C ALA A 88 -6.98 3.46 -6.19
N LEU A 89 -6.12 4.42 -6.55
CA LEU A 89 -5.96 4.85 -7.94
C LEU A 89 -5.08 3.91 -8.77
N LEU A 90 -4.36 2.98 -8.14
CA LEU A 90 -3.50 2.03 -8.83
C LEU A 90 -4.31 0.80 -9.26
N PRO A 91 -4.14 0.30 -10.48
CA PRO A 91 -4.83 -0.90 -10.93
C PRO A 91 -4.26 -2.14 -10.22
N GLU A 92 -5.13 -3.11 -9.92
CA GLU A 92 -4.69 -4.43 -9.42
C GLU A 92 -3.87 -5.18 -10.49
N GLU A 93 -4.21 -4.97 -11.77
CA GLU A 93 -3.55 -5.59 -12.91
C GLU A 93 -2.54 -4.62 -13.53
N CYS A 94 -1.26 -4.88 -13.31
CA CYS A 94 -0.16 -4.03 -13.78
C CYS A 94 1.09 -4.85 -14.15
N GLY A 95 2.03 -4.25 -14.88
CA GLY A 95 3.37 -4.83 -15.06
C GLY A 95 3.46 -6.15 -15.85
N LYS A 96 2.37 -6.61 -16.49
CA LYS A 96 2.38 -7.82 -17.33
C LYS A 96 3.22 -7.60 -18.59
N THR A 97 4.30 -8.36 -18.72
CA THR A 97 5.14 -8.38 -19.92
C THR A 97 5.36 -9.81 -20.38
N THR A 98 5.44 -9.99 -21.69
CA THR A 98 5.84 -11.24 -22.34
C THR A 98 7.35 -11.34 -22.55
N ALA A 99 8.11 -10.32 -22.13
CA ALA A 99 9.55 -10.26 -22.33
C ALA A 99 10.29 -11.01 -21.21
N ASP A 100 11.17 -11.93 -21.62
CA ASP A 100 12.13 -12.57 -20.71
C ASP A 100 13.18 -11.56 -20.20
N ARG A 101 13.85 -11.93 -19.10
CA ARG A 101 14.81 -11.09 -18.37
C ARG A 101 15.78 -10.36 -19.31
N ILE A 102 15.76 -9.02 -19.27
CA ILE A 102 16.64 -8.19 -20.09
C ILE A 102 18.10 -8.49 -19.75
N SER A 103 18.82 -9.11 -20.69
CA SER A 103 20.27 -9.21 -20.65
C SER A 103 20.84 -8.62 -21.95
N ARG A 104 21.91 -7.84 -21.82
CA ARG A 104 22.65 -7.21 -22.94
C ARG A 104 21.90 -6.21 -23.84
N GLY A 105 20.65 -5.88 -23.54
CA GLY A 105 19.90 -4.79 -24.19
C GLY A 105 19.63 -5.06 -25.68
N ASN A 106 18.42 -5.50 -26.02
CA ASN A 106 18.02 -5.68 -27.41
C ASN A 106 16.80 -4.80 -27.72
N VAL A 107 16.54 -4.54 -29.01
CA VAL A 107 15.33 -3.83 -29.46
C VAL A 107 14.10 -4.63 -29.02
N THR A 108 13.17 -3.97 -28.33
CA THR A 108 11.92 -4.55 -27.83
C THR A 108 10.91 -4.72 -28.95
N LYS A 109 10.04 -5.74 -28.86
CA LYS A 109 8.91 -5.89 -29.78
C LYS A 109 7.84 -4.85 -29.44
N VAL A 110 6.96 -4.62 -30.42
CA VAL A 110 5.76 -3.80 -30.21
C VAL A 110 4.93 -4.45 -29.11
N PHE A 111 4.51 -3.63 -28.14
CA PHE A 111 3.71 -4.03 -26.96
C PHE A 111 4.43 -4.84 -25.86
N ASP A 112 5.76 -5.03 -25.91
CA ASP A 112 6.48 -5.72 -24.82
C ASP A 112 6.42 -4.93 -23.49
N HIS A 113 6.41 -3.60 -23.58
CA HIS A 113 6.32 -2.69 -22.44
C HIS A 113 5.22 -1.65 -22.67
N PRO A 114 3.94 -2.04 -22.54
CA PRO A 114 2.80 -1.21 -22.93
C PRO A 114 2.65 0.06 -22.07
N TRP A 115 3.27 0.10 -20.89
CA TRP A 115 3.30 1.29 -20.03
C TRP A 115 4.32 2.35 -20.47
N MET A 116 5.18 2.09 -21.47
CA MET A 116 6.19 3.07 -21.89
C MET A 116 5.55 4.31 -22.53
N VAL A 117 5.94 5.49 -22.03
CA VAL A 117 5.46 6.79 -22.52
C VAL A 117 6.62 7.65 -23.01
N LEU A 118 6.42 8.34 -24.15
CA LEU A 118 7.29 9.43 -24.61
C LEU A 118 6.66 10.77 -24.25
N LEU A 119 7.36 11.59 -23.48
CA LEU A 119 6.99 12.96 -23.20
C LEU A 119 7.49 13.87 -24.33
N GLN A 120 6.55 14.55 -24.96
CA GLN A 120 6.79 15.51 -26.03
C GLN A 120 6.60 16.94 -25.51
N TYR A 121 7.45 17.84 -25.97
CA TYR A 121 7.47 19.24 -25.55
C TYR A 121 7.32 20.15 -26.76
N ARG A 122 6.60 21.25 -26.58
CA ARG A 122 6.60 22.36 -27.52
C ARG A 122 7.82 23.24 -27.25
N HIS A 123 8.65 23.42 -28.27
CA HIS A 123 9.82 24.28 -28.26
C HIS A 123 9.92 25.04 -29.59
N LYS A 124 9.84 26.38 -29.52
CA LYS A 124 9.96 27.26 -30.71
C LYS A 124 9.04 26.84 -31.88
N GLY A 125 7.82 26.43 -31.57
CA GLY A 125 6.83 26.00 -32.58
C GLY A 125 7.00 24.55 -33.07
N ALA A 126 8.03 23.82 -32.64
CA ALA A 126 8.21 22.41 -32.95
C ALA A 126 7.85 21.51 -31.75
N VAL A 127 7.44 20.28 -32.02
CA VAL A 127 7.23 19.23 -31.01
C VAL A 127 8.46 18.33 -30.97
N ILE A 128 9.12 18.26 -29.82
CA ILE A 128 10.33 17.45 -29.61
C ILE A 128 10.12 16.43 -28.50
N GLY A 129 10.56 15.19 -28.71
CA GLY A 129 10.64 14.18 -27.65
C GLY A 129 11.86 14.43 -26.77
N GLY A 130 11.71 14.35 -25.44
CA GLY A 130 12.82 14.67 -24.53
C GLY A 130 12.94 13.78 -23.30
N CYS A 131 11.83 13.23 -22.79
CA CYS A 131 11.84 12.36 -21.62
C CYS A 131 10.95 11.15 -21.81
N GLY A 132 11.17 10.13 -21.00
CA GLY A 132 10.27 9.00 -20.84
C GLY A 132 9.33 9.13 -19.64
N GLY A 133 8.37 8.22 -19.57
CA GLY A 133 7.52 8.00 -18.42
C GLY A 133 6.94 6.59 -18.41
N SER A 134 6.19 6.28 -17.36
CA SER A 134 5.45 5.03 -17.24
C SER A 134 3.99 5.29 -16.88
N LEU A 135 3.06 4.73 -17.66
CA LEU A 135 1.65 4.76 -17.35
C LEU A 135 1.38 3.92 -16.10
N ILE A 136 0.90 4.55 -15.02
CA ILE A 136 0.67 3.89 -13.73
C ILE A 136 -0.80 3.58 -13.46
N ASN A 137 -1.71 4.21 -14.20
CA ASN A 137 -3.13 3.89 -14.31
C ASN A 137 -3.71 4.56 -15.57
N GLU A 138 -5.04 4.59 -15.73
CA GLU A 138 -5.70 5.15 -16.91
C GLU A 138 -5.47 6.65 -17.15
N ARG A 139 -5.00 7.42 -16.16
CA ARG A 139 -4.93 8.89 -16.22
C ARG A 139 -3.58 9.49 -15.85
N TYR A 140 -2.69 8.72 -15.26
CA TYR A 140 -1.47 9.22 -14.65
C TYR A 140 -0.23 8.54 -15.23
N VAL A 141 0.76 9.36 -15.57
CA VAL A 141 2.09 8.94 -16.00
C VAL A 141 3.09 9.33 -14.92
N LEU A 142 3.85 8.34 -14.44
CA LEU A 142 4.99 8.58 -13.56
C LEU A 142 6.20 9.00 -14.39
N THR A 143 6.86 10.08 -13.98
CA THR A 143 8.09 10.59 -14.61
C THR A 143 8.97 11.32 -13.59
N ALA A 144 10.16 11.73 -14.00
CA ALA A 144 11.06 12.51 -13.17
C ALA A 144 10.60 13.97 -13.08
N ALA A 145 10.70 14.58 -11.89
CA ALA A 145 10.31 15.97 -11.68
C ALA A 145 11.04 16.96 -12.61
N HIS A 146 12.30 16.68 -12.99
CA HIS A 146 13.06 17.53 -13.91
C HIS A 146 12.57 17.48 -15.36
N CYS A 147 11.80 16.46 -15.74
CA CYS A 147 11.16 16.40 -17.05
C CYS A 147 9.99 17.37 -17.15
N ILE A 148 9.30 17.64 -16.04
CA ILE A 148 8.19 18.61 -16.01
C ILE A 148 8.67 20.00 -15.61
N ARG A 149 9.68 20.09 -14.74
CA ARG A 149 10.24 21.34 -14.24
C ARG A 149 11.40 21.81 -15.12
N THR A 150 11.09 22.01 -16.39
CA THR A 150 12.01 22.54 -17.40
C THR A 150 12.17 24.05 -17.22
N ARG A 151 13.35 24.58 -17.58
CA ARG A 151 13.53 26.03 -17.74
C ARG A 151 12.48 26.55 -18.73
N THR A 152 12.01 27.78 -18.50
CA THR A 152 10.84 28.53 -19.02
C THR A 152 10.48 28.39 -20.52
N SER A 153 11.22 27.66 -21.34
CA SER A 153 11.05 27.51 -22.79
C SER A 153 10.54 26.15 -23.27
N LEU A 154 10.41 25.12 -22.42
CA LEU A 154 9.86 23.81 -22.79
C LEU A 154 8.54 23.58 -22.05
N GLN A 155 7.43 23.61 -22.77
CA GLN A 155 6.10 23.30 -22.24
C GLN A 155 5.69 21.90 -22.74
N LEU A 156 5.17 21.04 -21.87
CA LEU A 156 4.49 19.81 -22.29
C LEU A 156 3.22 20.14 -23.11
#